data_AF-A0A7W1MZJ1-F1
#
_entry.id   AF-A0A7W1MZJ1-F1
#
_cell.length_a   1.000
_cell.length_b   1.000
_cell.length_c   1.000
_cell.angle_alpha   90.00
_cell.angle_beta   90.00
_cell.angle_gamma   90.00
#
_symmetry.space_group_name_H-M   'P 1'
#
loop_
_entity.id
_entity.type
_entity.pdbx_description
1 polymer ?
#
loop_
_entity_poly.entity_id
_entity_poly.type
_entity_poly.pdbx_seq_one_letter_code
_entity_poly.pdbx_strand_id
1 'polypeptide(L)'
;MSGGQSQRTGSSGTPSSRTGPPGASDRSERASRPRRGPRGRRLFAFDRALGQRFVAGADEAGRGCLAGPLVAAGVLFDLDRLTLGDRRALARLDDSKQHTEASREELYPLVLRAAARAKVIVRCARGIDARGLHRTNLEALRSALAGVACDGALCLVDGFRVADFGHEQRAVVGGDGRSAAIAAASVIAKVTRDRYMHRAEERHPGWDF
;
A
#
# COMPACT_ATOMS: atom_id res chain seq x y z
N MET A 1 20.42 34.70 65.35
CA MET A 1 19.23 34.49 66.20
C MET A 1 18.41 35.76 66.19
N SER A 2 17.09 35.64 66.33
CA SER A 2 16.07 36.69 66.19
C SER A 2 15.80 37.09 64.73
N GLY A 3 14.57 37.16 64.25
CA GLY A 3 13.28 37.23 64.93
C GLY A 3 12.39 38.08 64.03
N GLY A 4 11.21 37.58 63.67
CA GLY A 4 10.28 38.28 62.79
C GLY A 4 9.45 39.36 63.49
N GLN A 5 8.46 39.84 62.73
CA GLN A 5 7.44 40.87 62.99
C GLN A 5 7.91 42.28 62.63
N SER A 6 7.21 42.99 61.74
CA SER A 6 5.97 43.74 61.98
C SER A 6 5.69 44.49 60.65
N GLN A 7 4.51 44.94 60.22
CA GLN A 7 3.38 45.51 60.94
C GLN A 7 2.21 45.72 59.94
N ARG A 8 1.00 45.82 60.49
CA ARG A 8 -0.27 46.30 59.90
C ARG A 8 -0.11 47.76 59.41
N THR A 9 -0.89 48.26 58.44
CA THR A 9 -2.22 48.92 58.54
C THR A 9 -2.55 49.40 57.08
N GLY A 10 -3.78 49.56 56.56
CA GLY A 10 -4.91 50.40 56.97
C GLY A 10 -5.55 51.07 55.72
N SER A 11 -6.88 50.97 55.60
CA SER A 11 -7.91 51.80 54.91
C SER A 11 -7.62 52.52 53.57
N SER A 12 -8.33 52.18 52.48
CA SER A 12 -9.58 52.80 51.95
C SER A 12 -9.39 53.96 50.96
N GLY A 13 -9.91 53.79 49.74
CA GLY A 13 -10.05 54.87 48.75
C GLY A 13 -10.57 54.37 47.39
N THR A 14 -11.86 54.55 47.12
CA THR A 14 -12.47 54.66 45.77
C THR A 14 -12.51 56.14 45.36
N PRO A 15 -12.57 56.58 44.07
CA PRO A 15 -13.46 56.03 43.04
C PRO A 15 -13.03 56.14 41.54
N SER A 16 -13.88 55.53 40.69
CA SER A 16 -14.31 55.95 39.34
C SER A 16 -13.41 55.83 38.09
N SER A 17 -13.86 54.89 37.23
CA SER A 17 -14.10 54.99 35.77
C SER A 17 -12.94 55.23 34.79
N ARG A 18 -12.74 54.28 33.87
CA ARG A 18 -13.00 54.46 32.43
C ARG A 18 -12.98 53.14 31.65
N THR A 19 -13.80 53.15 30.62
CA THR A 19 -14.30 52.11 29.70
C THR A 19 -13.30 51.55 28.69
N GLY A 20 -13.41 50.26 28.37
CA GLY A 20 -12.89 49.62 27.15
C GLY A 20 -13.65 48.30 26.86
N PRO A 21 -14.01 47.99 25.59
CA PRO A 21 -14.97 46.93 25.25
C PRO A 21 -14.38 45.50 25.28
N PRO A 22 -15.22 44.45 25.36
CA PRO A 22 -14.76 43.06 25.46
C PRO A 22 -14.25 42.56 24.10
N GLY A 23 -13.02 42.04 24.11
CA GLY A 23 -12.39 41.37 22.98
C GLY A 23 -13.17 40.13 22.54
N ALA A 24 -13.37 40.06 21.23
CA ALA A 24 -14.18 39.09 20.53
C ALA A 24 -13.74 37.64 20.75
N SER A 25 -14.75 36.77 20.75
CA SER A 25 -14.68 35.32 20.76
C SER A 25 -13.85 34.76 19.60
N ASP A 26 -12.73 34.13 19.92
CA ASP A 26 -12.05 33.21 19.00
C ASP A 26 -12.71 31.83 19.09
N ARG A 27 -13.89 31.70 18.49
CA ARG A 27 -14.46 30.38 18.16
C ARG A 27 -13.74 29.92 16.90
N SER A 28 -12.59 29.30 17.09
CA SER A 28 -11.94 28.55 16.01
C SER A 28 -12.92 27.51 15.46
N GLU A 29 -13.37 27.76 14.23
CA GLU A 29 -14.15 26.83 13.44
C GLU A 29 -13.35 25.54 13.29
N ARG A 30 -13.74 24.53 14.08
CA ARG A 30 -13.20 23.18 13.98
C ARG A 30 -13.71 22.60 12.66
N ALA A 31 -13.01 22.90 11.57
CA ALA A 31 -13.26 22.36 10.25
C ALA A 31 -13.38 20.83 10.37
N SER A 32 -14.61 20.35 10.20
CA SER A 32 -14.94 18.94 10.29
C SER A 32 -14.18 18.20 9.19
N ARG A 33 -13.21 17.36 9.58
CA ARG A 33 -12.46 16.53 8.65
C ARG A 33 -13.44 15.64 7.88
N PRO A 34 -13.37 15.56 6.55
CA PRO A 34 -14.29 14.74 5.77
C PRO A 34 -14.17 13.28 6.23
N ARG A 35 -15.33 12.68 6.54
CA ARG A 35 -15.43 11.28 6.96
C ARG A 35 -14.80 10.38 5.89
N ARG A 36 -13.75 9.64 6.28
CA ARG A 36 -13.03 8.71 5.40
C ARG A 36 -14.02 7.63 4.90
N GLY A 37 -14.40 7.72 3.62
CA GLY A 37 -15.21 6.69 2.97
C GLY A 37 -14.51 5.31 2.91
N PRO A 38 -15.23 4.24 2.52
CA PRO A 38 -14.69 2.88 2.49
C PRO A 38 -13.43 2.79 1.62
N ARG A 39 -12.36 2.26 2.21
CA ARG A 39 -10.96 2.38 1.77
C ARG A 39 -10.70 1.80 0.36
N GLY A 40 -11.15 0.57 0.08
CA GLY A 40 -10.99 -0.08 -1.24
C GLY A 40 -11.53 0.66 -2.49
N ARG A 41 -12.35 1.70 -2.31
CA ARG A 41 -12.74 2.59 -3.42
C ARG A 41 -11.56 3.41 -3.95
N ARG A 42 -10.52 3.65 -3.15
CA ARG A 42 -9.41 4.55 -3.46
C ARG A 42 -8.44 3.95 -4.48
N LEU A 43 -8.11 2.67 -4.33
CA LEU A 43 -7.20 1.97 -5.23
C LEU A 43 -7.73 1.92 -6.66
N PHE A 44 -8.98 1.47 -6.83
CA PHE A 44 -9.61 1.47 -8.16
C PHE A 44 -9.94 2.88 -8.68
N ALA A 45 -10.15 3.86 -7.80
CA ALA A 45 -10.32 5.25 -8.23
C ALA A 45 -9.02 5.82 -8.79
N PHE A 46 -7.87 5.49 -8.18
CA PHE A 46 -6.56 5.84 -8.73
C PHE A 46 -6.36 5.22 -10.11
N ASP A 47 -6.56 3.91 -10.24
CA ASP A 47 -6.36 3.21 -11.52
C ASP A 47 -7.28 3.78 -12.62
N ARG A 48 -8.55 4.08 -12.30
CA ARG A 48 -9.48 4.72 -13.25
C ARG A 48 -9.10 6.16 -13.60
N ALA A 49 -8.54 6.92 -12.65
CA ALA A 49 -8.11 8.29 -12.90
C ALA A 49 -6.92 8.39 -13.88
N LEU A 50 -6.23 7.27 -14.16
CA LEU A 50 -5.20 7.20 -15.19
C LEU A 50 -5.78 7.31 -16.61
N GLY A 51 -7.10 7.15 -16.78
CA GLY A 51 -7.78 7.27 -18.07
C GLY A 51 -7.55 6.07 -19.01
N GLN A 52 -7.09 4.94 -18.48
CA GLN A 52 -6.76 3.75 -19.27
C GLN A 52 -7.74 2.62 -18.98
N ARG A 53 -8.17 1.91 -20.02
CA ARG A 53 -9.02 0.72 -19.87
C ARG A 53 -8.27 -0.44 -19.22
N PHE A 54 -7.06 -0.68 -19.71
CA PHE A 54 -6.22 -1.79 -19.28
C PHE A 54 -5.11 -1.27 -18.37
N VAL A 55 -5.13 -1.71 -17.11
CA VAL A 55 -4.10 -1.34 -16.12
C VAL A 55 -3.45 -2.62 -15.61
N ALA A 56 -2.15 -2.75 -15.84
CA ALA A 56 -1.35 -3.83 -15.30
C ALA A 56 -0.55 -3.33 -14.10
N GLY A 57 -0.47 -4.11 -13.03
CA GLY A 57 0.35 -3.83 -11.86
C GLY A 57 1.31 -4.97 -11.59
N ALA A 58 2.50 -4.66 -11.08
CA ALA A 58 3.45 -5.66 -10.62
C ALA A 58 4.06 -5.29 -9.27
N ASP A 59 4.34 -6.32 -8.48
CA ASP A 59 4.99 -6.25 -7.18
C ASP A 59 5.74 -7.56 -6.88
N GLU A 60 6.62 -7.55 -5.87
CA GLU A 60 7.40 -8.69 -5.44
C GLU A 60 7.22 -9.08 -3.96
N ALA A 61 7.61 -10.31 -3.66
CA ALA A 61 7.79 -10.81 -2.30
C ALA A 61 9.12 -11.55 -2.19
N GLY A 62 9.80 -11.39 -1.05
CA GLY A 62 11.04 -12.11 -0.74
C GLY A 62 12.34 -11.36 -1.00
N ARG A 63 12.28 -10.10 -1.45
CA ARG A 63 13.49 -9.30 -1.74
C ARG A 63 14.44 -9.15 -0.54
N GLY A 64 13.90 -9.01 0.67
CA GLY A 64 14.69 -8.81 1.89
C GLY A 64 14.92 -10.08 2.73
N CYS A 65 14.52 -11.25 2.22
CA CYS A 65 14.58 -12.50 2.98
C CYS A 65 15.93 -13.20 2.77
N LEU A 66 16.42 -13.88 3.81
CA LEU A 66 17.67 -14.67 3.75
C LEU A 66 17.49 -16.02 3.04
N ALA A 67 16.26 -16.52 2.96
CA ALA A 67 15.94 -17.82 2.40
C ALA A 67 14.73 -17.78 1.47
N GLY A 68 14.65 -18.81 0.64
CA GLY A 68 13.58 -18.99 -0.32
C GLY A 68 13.75 -18.17 -1.60
N PRO A 69 12.77 -18.24 -2.50
CA PRO A 69 12.81 -17.53 -3.77
C PRO A 69 12.39 -16.08 -3.62
N LEU A 70 12.80 -15.30 -4.62
CA LEU A 70 12.10 -14.07 -4.99
C LEU A 70 10.91 -14.43 -5.87
N VAL A 71 9.73 -13.92 -5.52
CA VAL A 71 8.50 -14.11 -6.29
C VAL A 71 8.00 -12.76 -6.74
N ALA A 72 7.83 -12.56 -8.04
CA ALA A 72 7.16 -11.40 -8.60
C ALA A 72 5.82 -11.83 -9.21
N ALA A 73 4.82 -10.96 -9.16
CA ALA A 73 3.55 -11.18 -9.82
C ALA A 73 3.15 -9.97 -10.66
N GLY A 74 2.38 -10.24 -11.70
CA GLY A 74 1.75 -9.25 -12.57
C GLY A 74 0.25 -9.52 -12.62
N VAL A 75 -0.57 -8.47 -12.53
CA VAL A 75 -2.03 -8.54 -12.63
C VAL A 75 -2.51 -7.48 -13.59
N LEU A 76 -3.30 -7.88 -14.59
CA LEU A 76 -4.00 -6.97 -15.51
C LEU A 76 -5.48 -6.90 -15.13
N PHE A 77 -5.99 -5.69 -14.94
CA PHE A 77 -7.42 -5.42 -14.89
C PHE A 77 -7.92 -4.79 -16.19
N ASP A 78 -9.07 -5.27 -16.67
CA ASP A 78 -9.91 -4.57 -17.65
C ASP A 78 -10.94 -3.74 -16.87
N LEU A 79 -10.65 -2.45 -16.68
CA LEU A 79 -11.44 -1.56 -15.82
C LEU A 79 -12.87 -1.38 -16.36
N ASP A 80 -13.12 -1.59 -17.64
CA ASP A 80 -14.47 -1.47 -18.22
C ASP A 80 -15.31 -2.72 -17.96
N ARG A 81 -14.67 -3.88 -17.76
CA ARG A 81 -15.35 -5.14 -17.45
C ARG A 81 -15.49 -5.44 -15.97
N LEU A 82 -14.73 -4.76 -15.11
CA LEU A 82 -14.84 -4.93 -13.65
C LEU A 82 -16.23 -4.53 -13.15
N THR A 83 -16.94 -5.51 -12.60
CA THR A 83 -18.28 -5.29 -12.05
C THR A 83 -18.22 -4.55 -10.70
N LEU A 84 -19.37 -4.09 -10.22
CA LEU A 84 -19.48 -3.60 -8.84
C LEU A 84 -19.22 -4.73 -7.83
N GLY A 85 -19.57 -5.97 -8.15
CA GLY A 85 -19.32 -7.15 -7.33
C GLY A 85 -17.82 -7.39 -7.15
N ASP A 86 -17.05 -7.36 -8.23
CA ASP A 86 -15.59 -7.54 -8.20
C ASP A 86 -14.91 -6.47 -7.35
N ARG A 87 -15.30 -5.20 -7.55
CA ARG A 87 -14.75 -4.08 -6.77
C ARG A 87 -15.11 -4.17 -5.27
N ARG A 88 -16.28 -4.72 -4.93
CA ARG A 88 -16.67 -4.96 -3.53
C ARG A 88 -15.89 -6.12 -2.94
N ALA A 89 -15.75 -7.22 -3.67
CA ALA A 89 -14.94 -8.38 -3.30
C ALA A 89 -13.48 -7.98 -3.01
N LEU A 90 -12.93 -7.09 -3.84
CA LEU A 90 -11.57 -6.58 -3.73
C LEU A 90 -11.44 -5.34 -2.85
N ALA A 91 -12.51 -4.91 -2.17
CA ALA A 91 -12.46 -3.71 -1.33
C ALA A 91 -11.47 -3.84 -0.18
N ARG A 92 -11.10 -5.07 0.19
CA ARG A 92 -10.12 -5.34 1.24
C ARG A 92 -8.67 -5.12 0.79
N LEU A 93 -8.35 -5.05 -0.51
CA LEU A 93 -6.97 -4.85 -1.00
C LEU A 93 -6.23 -3.63 -0.39
N ASP A 94 -6.96 -2.60 0.05
CA ASP A 94 -6.43 -1.34 0.59
C ASP A 94 -5.98 -1.41 2.07
N ASP A 95 -5.96 -2.59 2.69
CA ASP A 95 -5.52 -2.77 4.08
C ASP A 95 -4.21 -3.58 4.18
N SER A 96 -3.28 -3.35 3.25
CA SER A 96 -2.02 -4.12 3.10
C SER A 96 -1.18 -4.22 4.38
N LYS A 97 -1.28 -3.23 5.27
CA LYS A 97 -0.58 -3.20 6.58
C LYS A 97 -1.28 -3.99 7.69
N GLN A 98 -2.47 -4.50 7.44
CA GLN A 98 -3.27 -5.28 8.40
C GLN A 98 -3.71 -6.65 7.84
N HIS A 99 -3.31 -7.02 6.61
CA HIS A 99 -3.65 -8.34 6.09
C HIS A 99 -2.89 -9.42 6.85
N THR A 100 -3.63 -10.13 7.69
CA THR A 100 -3.24 -11.45 8.17
C THR A 100 -3.05 -12.38 6.99
N GLU A 101 -2.25 -13.43 7.19
CA GLU A 101 -2.05 -14.47 6.19
C GLU A 101 -3.38 -15.04 5.67
N ALA A 102 -4.29 -15.38 6.58
CA ALA A 102 -5.64 -15.85 6.25
C ALA A 102 -6.42 -14.86 5.36
N SER A 103 -6.32 -13.55 5.65
CA SER A 103 -6.97 -12.53 4.82
C SER A 103 -6.39 -12.47 3.41
N ARG A 104 -5.08 -12.71 3.23
CA ARG A 104 -4.46 -12.76 1.89
C ARG A 104 -4.86 -14.02 1.14
N GLU A 105 -4.93 -15.16 1.83
CA GLU A 105 -5.40 -16.44 1.29
C GLU A 105 -6.84 -16.34 0.76
N GLU A 106 -7.74 -15.63 1.46
CA GLU A 106 -9.09 -15.34 0.97
C GLU A 106 -9.11 -14.40 -0.24
N LEU A 107 -8.19 -13.42 -0.28
CA LEU A 107 -8.09 -12.44 -1.36
C LEU A 107 -7.53 -13.02 -2.65
N TYR A 108 -6.58 -13.95 -2.55
CA TYR A 108 -5.93 -14.57 -3.70
C TYR A 108 -6.91 -15.07 -4.78
N PRO A 109 -7.93 -15.91 -4.48
CA PRO A 109 -8.88 -16.37 -5.47
C PRO A 109 -9.84 -15.26 -5.95
N LEU A 110 -10.12 -14.23 -5.12
CA LEU A 110 -10.92 -13.08 -5.53
C LEU A 110 -10.17 -12.25 -6.59
N VAL A 111 -8.86 -12.04 -6.39
CA VAL A 111 -8.00 -11.35 -7.36
C VAL A 111 -7.98 -12.09 -8.68
N LEU A 112 -7.73 -13.41 -8.65
CA LEU A 112 -7.68 -14.22 -9.88
C LEU A 112 -8.99 -14.20 -10.66
N ARG A 113 -10.14 -14.17 -9.98
CA ARG A 113 -11.45 -14.08 -10.64
C ARG A 113 -11.69 -12.72 -11.31
N ALA A 114 -11.25 -11.63 -10.68
CA ALA A 114 -11.45 -10.28 -11.18
C ALA A 114 -10.40 -9.87 -12.23
N ALA A 115 -9.21 -10.46 -12.19
CA ALA A 115 -8.13 -10.17 -13.12
C ALA A 115 -8.47 -10.65 -14.53
N ALA A 116 -8.19 -9.82 -15.53
CA ALA A 116 -8.24 -10.23 -16.93
C ALA A 116 -7.08 -11.20 -17.24
N ARG A 117 -5.90 -10.95 -16.66
CA ARG A 117 -4.71 -11.80 -16.74
C ARG A 117 -3.92 -11.71 -15.44
N ALA A 118 -3.26 -12.81 -15.06
CA ALA A 118 -2.31 -12.83 -13.96
C ALA A 118 -1.10 -13.70 -14.34
N LYS A 119 0.08 -13.31 -13.86
CA LYS A 119 1.33 -14.05 -14.08
C LYS A 119 2.15 -14.05 -12.81
N VAL A 120 2.79 -15.19 -12.52
CA VAL A 120 3.77 -15.32 -11.44
C VAL A 120 5.13 -15.68 -12.04
N ILE A 121 6.18 -15.03 -11.56
CA ILE A 121 7.57 -15.31 -11.88
C ILE A 121 8.29 -15.66 -10.58
N VAL A 122 8.95 -16.83 -10.57
CA VAL A 122 9.73 -17.30 -9.42
C VAL A 122 11.21 -17.34 -9.82
N ARG A 123 12.07 -16.79 -8.95
CA ARG A 123 13.52 -16.80 -9.11
C ARG A 123 14.14 -17.44 -7.87
N CYS A 124 14.90 -18.52 -8.08
CA CYS A 124 15.55 -19.25 -7.00
C CYS A 124 16.77 -18.50 -6.45
N ALA A 125 17.16 -18.81 -5.20
CA ALA A 125 18.31 -18.23 -4.53
C ALA A 125 19.60 -18.34 -5.36
N ARG A 126 19.92 -19.54 -5.89
CA ARG A 126 21.10 -19.75 -6.76
C ARG A 126 21.13 -18.80 -7.96
N GLY A 127 19.98 -18.56 -8.59
CA GLY A 127 19.86 -17.66 -9.74
C GLY A 127 19.93 -16.18 -9.36
N ILE A 128 19.59 -15.83 -8.11
CA ILE A 128 19.76 -14.51 -7.52
C ILE A 128 21.24 -14.26 -7.20
N ASP A 129 21.90 -15.21 -6.55
CA ASP A 129 23.31 -15.12 -6.15
C ASP A 129 24.21 -14.92 -7.38
N ALA A 130 23.93 -15.61 -8.48
CA ALA A 130 24.70 -15.51 -9.71
C ALA A 130 24.51 -14.18 -10.47
N ARG A 131 23.35 -13.53 -10.37
CA ARG A 131 22.99 -12.34 -11.19
C ARG A 131 22.92 -11.04 -10.39
N GLY A 132 22.86 -11.14 -9.06
CA GLY A 132 22.55 -10.05 -8.15
C GLY A 132 21.05 -9.86 -7.94
N LEU A 133 20.69 -9.55 -6.68
CA LEU A 133 19.30 -9.38 -6.23
C LEU A 133 18.56 -8.28 -7.01
N HIS A 134 19.15 -7.08 -7.11
CA HIS A 134 18.47 -5.95 -7.75
C HIS A 134 18.16 -6.22 -9.22
N ARG A 135 19.13 -6.77 -9.97
CA ARG A 135 18.96 -7.12 -11.39
C ARG A 135 17.90 -8.22 -11.56
N THR A 136 17.92 -9.22 -10.68
CA THR A 136 16.93 -10.31 -10.70
C THR A 136 15.52 -9.79 -10.40
N ASN A 137 15.37 -8.84 -9.46
CA ASN A 137 14.08 -8.23 -9.15
C ASN A 137 13.49 -7.45 -10.32
N LEU A 138 14.28 -6.55 -10.91
CA LEU A 138 13.82 -5.76 -12.06
C LEU A 138 13.43 -6.66 -13.25
N GLU A 139 14.20 -7.73 -13.50
CA GLU A 139 13.86 -8.69 -14.53
C GLU A 139 12.59 -9.47 -14.22
N ALA A 140 12.38 -9.89 -12.97
CA ALA A 140 11.19 -10.62 -12.56
C ALA A 140 9.92 -9.77 -12.69
N LEU A 141 9.96 -8.51 -12.24
CA LEU A 141 8.86 -7.55 -12.40
C LEU A 141 8.55 -7.27 -13.87
N ARG A 142 9.59 -7.04 -14.70
CA ARG A 142 9.44 -6.86 -16.14
C ARG A 142 8.79 -8.06 -16.81
N SER A 143 9.27 -9.27 -16.49
CA SER A 143 8.75 -10.52 -17.05
C SER A 143 7.32 -10.80 -16.58
N ALA A 144 6.95 -10.38 -15.37
CA ALA A 144 5.59 -10.48 -14.87
C ALA A 144 4.65 -9.54 -15.63
N LEU A 145 5.04 -8.28 -15.84
CA LEU A 145 4.28 -7.30 -16.63
C LEU A 145 4.15 -7.71 -18.08
N ALA A 146 5.25 -8.07 -18.74
CA ALA A 146 5.24 -8.52 -20.14
C ALA A 146 4.36 -9.77 -20.33
N GLY A 147 4.23 -10.61 -19.30
CA GLY A 147 3.35 -11.79 -19.33
C GLY A 147 1.86 -11.49 -19.18
N VAL A 148 1.47 -10.30 -18.72
CA VAL A 148 0.05 -9.91 -18.55
C VAL A 148 -0.37 -8.76 -19.44
N ALA A 149 0.54 -7.89 -19.88
CA ALA A 149 0.22 -6.72 -20.68
C ALA A 149 -0.46 -7.10 -22.01
N CYS A 150 -1.23 -6.16 -22.53
CA CYS A 150 -1.84 -6.20 -23.85
C CYS A 150 -1.76 -4.82 -24.49
N ASP A 151 -2.15 -4.71 -25.76
CA ASP A 151 -2.15 -3.43 -26.46
C ASP A 151 -3.01 -2.40 -25.71
N GLY A 152 -2.46 -1.20 -25.55
CA GLY A 152 -3.08 -0.13 -24.78
C GLY A 152 -3.04 -0.29 -23.25
N ALA A 153 -2.33 -1.30 -22.72
CA ALA A 153 -2.15 -1.43 -21.28
C ALA A 153 -1.15 -0.41 -20.73
N LEU A 154 -1.54 0.26 -19.64
CA LEU A 154 -0.62 1.02 -18.80
C LEU A 154 -0.09 0.13 -17.67
N CYS A 155 1.22 -0.08 -17.66
CA CYS A 155 1.90 -0.91 -16.67
C CYS A 155 2.39 -0.08 -15.49
N LEU A 156 2.08 -0.52 -14.28
CA LEU A 156 2.44 0.13 -13.03
C LEU A 156 3.37 -0.77 -12.23
N VAL A 157 4.44 -0.19 -11.71
CA VAL A 157 5.42 -0.91 -10.87
C VAL A 157 5.59 -0.14 -9.58
N ASP A 158 5.69 -0.83 -8.45
CA ASP A 158 6.01 -0.18 -7.17
C ASP A 158 7.47 0.29 -7.14
N GLY A 159 7.66 1.58 -6.87
CA GLY A 159 8.97 2.19 -6.62
C GLY A 159 9.84 2.48 -7.84
N PHE A 160 9.99 1.57 -8.81
CA PHE A 160 11.01 1.69 -9.87
C PHE A 160 10.47 1.38 -11.27
N ARG A 161 11.07 2.01 -12.29
CA ARG A 161 10.86 1.59 -13.69
C ARG A 161 11.67 0.34 -13.97
N VAL A 162 11.12 -0.52 -14.83
CA VAL A 162 11.83 -1.68 -15.37
C VAL A 162 12.39 -1.35 -16.75
N ALA A 163 13.32 -2.16 -17.25
CA ALA A 163 13.80 -2.02 -18.63
C ALA A 163 12.62 -2.14 -19.60
N ASP A 164 12.70 -1.39 -20.72
CA ASP A 164 11.62 -1.35 -21.71
C ASP A 164 11.25 -2.74 -22.23
N PHE A 165 9.95 -2.91 -22.52
CA PHE A 165 9.36 -4.15 -22.98
C PHE A 165 8.16 -3.90 -23.92
N GLY A 166 8.07 -2.72 -24.54
CA GLY A 166 7.09 -2.41 -25.59
C GLY A 166 5.72 -1.95 -25.09
N HIS A 167 5.56 -1.68 -23.78
CA HIS A 167 4.34 -1.14 -23.20
C HIS A 167 4.62 0.09 -22.36
N GLU A 168 3.66 1.02 -22.31
CA GLU A 168 3.77 2.20 -21.45
C GLU A 168 3.89 1.75 -19.98
N GLN A 169 4.84 2.34 -19.26
CA GLN A 169 5.07 2.03 -17.85
C GLN A 169 5.24 3.27 -16.98
N ARG A 170 4.74 3.19 -15.74
CA ARG A 170 4.88 4.24 -14.73
C ARG A 170 5.27 3.62 -13.39
N ALA A 171 6.29 4.21 -12.76
CA ALA A 171 6.64 3.87 -11.38
C ALA A 171 5.70 4.63 -10.43
N VAL A 172 5.17 3.92 -9.44
CA VAL A 172 4.29 4.48 -8.41
C VAL A 172 4.94 4.24 -7.06
N VAL A 173 5.26 5.32 -6.33
CA VAL A 173 5.86 5.19 -4.99
C VAL A 173 4.81 4.75 -3.98
N GLY A 174 5.03 3.60 -3.33
CA GLY A 174 4.04 2.99 -2.42
C GLY A 174 2.81 2.56 -3.20
N GLY A 175 3.06 1.86 -4.31
CA GLY A 175 2.06 1.49 -5.30
C GLY A 175 1.00 0.54 -4.73
N ASP A 176 1.37 -0.34 -3.81
CA ASP A 176 0.47 -1.26 -3.11
C ASP A 176 -0.66 -0.53 -2.35
N GLY A 177 -0.38 0.64 -1.80
CA GLY A 177 -1.35 1.49 -1.11
C GLY A 177 -2.05 2.53 -2.00
N ARG A 178 -1.83 2.48 -3.33
CA ARG A 178 -2.37 3.47 -4.28
C ARG A 178 -3.08 2.87 -5.48
N SER A 179 -2.57 1.77 -6.04
CA SER A 179 -3.10 1.12 -7.24
C SER A 179 -3.71 -0.24 -6.89
N ALA A 180 -4.90 -0.52 -7.43
CA ALA A 180 -5.54 -1.82 -7.18
C ALA A 180 -4.77 -2.92 -7.91
N ALA A 181 -4.25 -2.65 -9.11
CA ALA A 181 -3.45 -3.59 -9.88
C ALA A 181 -2.15 -3.97 -9.15
N ILE A 182 -1.44 -3.01 -8.54
CA ILE A 182 -0.23 -3.30 -7.75
C ILE A 182 -0.59 -4.06 -6.47
N ALA A 183 -1.61 -3.61 -5.73
CA ALA A 183 -2.06 -4.31 -4.51
C ALA A 183 -2.45 -5.77 -4.79
N ALA A 184 -3.15 -6.02 -5.90
CA ALA A 184 -3.51 -7.35 -6.36
C ALA A 184 -2.29 -8.21 -6.68
N ALA A 185 -1.29 -7.65 -7.38
CA ALA A 185 -0.02 -8.33 -7.63
C ALA A 185 0.72 -8.66 -6.32
N SER A 186 0.73 -7.74 -5.35
CA SER A 186 1.32 -7.94 -4.02
C SER A 186 0.72 -9.15 -3.30
N VAL A 187 -0.62 -9.26 -3.29
CA VAL A 187 -1.33 -10.42 -2.72
C VAL A 187 -0.90 -11.71 -3.40
N ILE A 188 -0.87 -11.75 -4.74
CA ILE A 188 -0.47 -12.95 -5.47
C ILE A 188 0.99 -13.32 -5.16
N ALA A 189 1.91 -12.36 -5.19
CA ALA A 189 3.32 -12.61 -4.93
C ALA A 189 3.54 -13.13 -3.50
N LYS A 190 2.93 -12.48 -2.51
CA LYS A 190 3.08 -12.83 -1.09
C LYS A 190 2.49 -14.18 -0.76
N VAL A 191 1.24 -14.46 -1.15
CA VAL A 191 0.60 -15.77 -0.93
C VAL A 191 1.36 -16.88 -1.62
N THR A 192 1.81 -16.66 -2.87
CA THR A 192 2.57 -17.69 -3.58
C THR A 192 3.91 -17.98 -2.90
N ARG A 193 4.59 -16.93 -2.40
CA ARG A 193 5.84 -17.11 -1.64
C ARG A 193 5.59 -17.80 -0.29
N ASP A 194 4.60 -17.36 0.47
CA ASP A 194 4.34 -17.91 1.81
C ASP A 194 3.99 -19.41 1.72
N ARG A 195 3.17 -19.81 0.73
CA ARG A 195 2.93 -21.23 0.42
C ARG A 195 4.18 -22.01 0.05
N TYR A 196 5.17 -21.38 -0.61
CA TYR A 196 6.46 -22.04 -0.87
C TYR A 196 7.25 -22.23 0.42
N MET A 197 7.26 -21.22 1.31
CA MET A 197 8.01 -21.25 2.56
C MET A 197 7.42 -22.26 3.55
N HIS A 198 6.10 -22.38 3.65
CA HIS A 198 5.45 -23.45 4.44
C HIS A 198 5.89 -24.85 4.00
N ARG A 199 5.96 -25.10 2.68
CA ARG A 199 6.50 -26.37 2.14
C ARG A 199 8.01 -26.51 2.32
N ALA A 200 8.72 -25.42 2.58
CA ALA A 200 10.14 -25.46 2.89
C ALA A 200 10.34 -25.86 4.36
N GLU A 201 9.50 -25.38 5.29
CA GLU A 201 9.52 -25.78 6.71
C GLU A 201 9.33 -27.29 6.85
N GLU A 202 8.39 -27.87 6.11
CA GLU A 202 8.17 -29.33 6.11
C GLU A 202 9.42 -30.14 5.71
N ARG A 203 10.29 -29.57 4.87
CA ARG A 203 11.51 -30.22 4.37
C ARG A 203 12.76 -29.86 5.15
N HIS A 204 12.74 -28.73 5.84
CA HIS A 204 13.84 -28.15 6.58
C HIS A 204 13.29 -27.60 7.91
N PRO A 205 12.92 -28.48 8.85
CA PRO A 205 12.30 -28.06 10.10
C PRO A 205 13.29 -27.29 10.98
N GLY A 206 12.76 -26.33 11.76
CA GLY A 206 13.51 -25.59 12.78
C GLY A 206 14.14 -24.29 12.29
N TRP A 207 13.70 -23.79 11.13
CA TRP A 207 14.12 -22.50 10.57
C TRP A 207 13.03 -21.42 10.68
N ASP A 208 11.85 -21.78 11.19
CA ASP A 208 10.68 -20.90 11.37
C ASP A 208 10.31 -20.17 10.06
N PHE A 209 10.21 -20.92 8.96
CA PHE A 209 9.89 -20.38 7.63
C PHE A 209 8.44 -19.88 7.46
#